data_AF-T0Z326-F1
#
_entry.id   AF-T0Z326-F1
#
_cell.length_a   1.000
_cell.length_b   1.000
_cell.length_c   1.000
_cell.angle_alpha   90.00
_cell.angle_beta   90.00
_cell.angle_gamma   90.00
#
_symmetry.space_group_name_H-M   'P 1'
#
loop_
_entity.id
_entity.type
_entity.pdbx_description
1 polymer ?
#
loop_
_entity_poly.entity_id
_entity_poly.type
_entity_poly.pdbx_seq_one_letter_code
_entity_poly.pdbx_strand_id
1 'polypeptide(L)'
;MLAIFRRDSDGRRPVFGELEKFQTDPGWRDRLLFHEYFHGDNGSGQGASHQTGWTALAALLVDELAVPWKPPEDNVGRWLESS
;
A
#
# COMPACT_ATOMS: atom_id res chain seq x y z
N MET A 1 -3.35 -2.86 10.79
CA MET A 1 -3.05 -3.63 9.57
C MET A 1 -2.29 -2.80 8.53
N LEU A 2 -2.87 -1.76 7.91
CA LEU A 2 -2.24 -1.03 6.78
C LEU A 2 -0.87 -0.40 7.06
N ALA A 3 -0.58 -0.05 8.32
CA ALA A 3 0.70 0.54 8.72
C ALA A 3 1.91 -0.38 8.41
N ILE A 4 1.74 -1.71 8.43
CA ILE A 4 2.84 -2.66 8.17
C ILE A 4 3.33 -2.61 6.72
N PHE A 5 2.49 -2.10 5.81
CA PHE A 5 2.83 -1.92 4.41
C PHE A 5 3.37 -0.53 4.12
N ARG A 6 3.36 0.41 5.06
CA ARG A 6 3.92 1.76 4.88
C ARG A 6 5.39 1.76 5.29
N ARG A 7 6.14 2.71 4.73
CA ARG A 7 7.49 3.00 5.23
C ARG A 7 7.38 3.76 6.56
N ASP A 8 8.20 3.37 7.52
CA ASP A 8 8.40 4.08 8.79
C ASP A 8 9.38 5.25 8.62
N SER A 9 9.81 5.84 9.76
CA SER A 9 10.79 6.92 9.80
C SER A 9 12.16 6.54 9.25
N ASP A 10 12.51 5.25 9.30
CA ASP A 10 13.78 4.71 8.82
C ASP A 10 13.67 4.26 7.36
N GLY A 11 12.50 4.47 6.73
CA GLY A 11 12.22 4.09 5.35
C GLY A 11 11.94 2.60 5.17
N ARG A 12 11.80 1.83 6.25
CA ARG A 12 11.58 0.38 6.22
C ARG A 12 10.10 0.05 6.30
N ARG A 13 9.70 -1.08 5.72
CA ARG A 13 8.33 -1.60 5.83
C ARG A 13 8.32 -2.78 6.80
N PRO A 14 7.50 -2.75 7.86
CA PRO A 14 7.40 -3.85 8.82
C PRO A 14 7.07 -5.21 8.16
N VAL A 15 6.28 -5.21 7.08
CA VAL A 15 5.92 -6.44 6.34
C VAL A 15 7.13 -7.24 5.84
N PHE A 16 8.24 -6.58 5.53
CA PHE A 16 9.46 -7.24 5.06
C PHE A 16 10.40 -7.70 6.18
N GLY A 17 10.13 -7.31 7.44
CA GLY A 17 10.99 -7.63 8.58
C GLY A 17 12.46 -7.29 8.33
N GLU A 18 13.34 -8.25 8.63
CA GLU A 18 14.80 -8.10 8.50
C GLU A 18 15.35 -8.45 7.10
N LEU A 19 14.47 -8.67 6.11
CA LEU A 19 14.91 -9.04 4.76
C LEU A 19 15.42 -7.81 4.00
N GLU A 20 16.70 -7.50 4.18
CA GLU A 20 17.32 -6.26 3.72
C GLU A 20 17.16 -5.98 2.23
N LYS A 21 17.17 -7.04 1.40
CA LYS A 21 16.91 -6.94 -0.03
C LYS A 21 15.56 -6.31 -0.33
N PHE A 22 14.50 -6.68 0.40
CA PHE A 22 13.18 -6.10 0.21
C PHE A 22 13.03 -4.73 0.90
N GLN A 23 13.96 -4.35 1.78
CA GLN A 23 13.93 -3.03 2.42
C GLN A 23 14.61 -1.96 1.55
N THR A 24 15.76 -2.29 0.94
CA THR A 24 16.64 -1.29 0.35
C THR A 24 16.81 -1.40 -1.16
N ASP A 25 16.69 -2.60 -1.75
CA ASP A 25 16.93 -2.78 -3.18
C ASP A 25 15.88 -2.03 -4.01
N PRO A 26 16.28 -1.08 -4.89
CA PRO A 26 15.34 -0.28 -5.67
C PRO A 26 14.41 -1.11 -6.56
N GLY A 27 14.82 -2.29 -7.00
CA GLY A 27 14.02 -3.18 -7.83
C GLY A 27 12.98 -3.99 -7.05
N TRP A 28 13.16 -4.14 -5.74
CA TRP A 28 12.35 -5.03 -4.90
C TRP A 28 11.57 -4.31 -3.80
N ARG A 29 12.05 -3.17 -3.30
CA ARG A 29 11.49 -2.46 -2.13
C ARG A 29 10.07 -1.94 -2.26
N ASP A 30 9.58 -1.84 -3.49
CA ASP A 30 8.23 -1.37 -3.81
C ASP A 30 7.33 -2.50 -4.33
N ARG A 31 7.83 -3.75 -4.34
CA ARG A 31 7.03 -4.95 -4.62
C ARG A 31 6.43 -5.47 -3.32
N LEU A 32 5.23 -5.01 -2.99
CA LEU A 32 4.54 -5.46 -1.78
C LEU A 32 4.21 -6.96 -1.88
N LEU A 33 4.66 -7.71 -0.88
CA LEU A 33 4.39 -9.12 -0.75
C LEU A 33 3.22 -9.33 0.22
N PHE A 34 2.39 -10.31 -0.10
CA PHE A 34 1.31 -10.78 0.74
C PHE A 34 1.67 -12.16 1.27
N HIS A 35 1.68 -12.27 2.59
CA HIS A 35 2.12 -13.44 3.35
C HIS A 35 0.92 -14.16 3.96
N GLU A 36 1.11 -15.43 4.33
CA GLU A 36 0.05 -16.28 4.88
C GLU A 36 -0.43 -15.77 6.24
N TYR A 37 0.46 -15.23 7.08
CA TYR A 37 0.11 -14.55 8.33
C TYR A 37 1.15 -13.48 8.67
N PHE A 38 0.78 -12.57 9.57
CA PHE A 38 1.66 -11.49 10.06
C PHE A 38 1.92 -11.64 11.55
N HIS A 39 3.15 -11.41 11.96
CA HIS A 39 3.53 -11.41 13.37
C HIS A 39 2.83 -10.26 14.11
N GLY A 40 2.14 -10.56 15.21
CA GLY A 40 1.33 -9.57 15.94
C GLY A 40 2.13 -8.39 16.51
N ASP A 41 3.34 -8.65 16.99
CA ASP A 41 4.13 -7.61 17.66
C ASP A 41 4.88 -6.67 16.71
N ASN A 42 5.37 -7.18 15.57
CA ASN A 42 6.25 -6.42 14.67
C ASN A 42 5.76 -6.35 13.22
N GLY A 43 4.64 -7.00 12.88
CA GLY A 43 4.04 -6.92 11.54
C GLY A 43 4.78 -7.67 10.44
N SER A 44 5.84 -8.42 10.74
CA SER A 44 6.59 -9.19 9.74
C SER A 44 5.70 -10.26 9.09
N GLY A 45 5.78 -10.36 7.76
CA GLY A 45 5.07 -11.39 7.00
C GLY A 45 5.77 -12.73 7.08
N GLN A 46 5.01 -13.80 7.34
CA GLN A 46 5.50 -15.16 7.53
C GLN A 46 4.71 -16.17 6.70
N GLY A 47 5.34 -17.32 6.39
CA GLY A 47 4.76 -18.35 5.52
C GLY A 47 4.91 -18.03 4.03
N ALA A 48 4.13 -18.69 3.18
CA ALA A 48 4.26 -18.55 1.73
C ALA A 48 3.92 -17.12 1.26
N SER A 49 4.91 -16.43 0.69
CA SER A 49 4.72 -15.20 -0.08
C SER A 49 4.17 -15.53 -1.47
N HIS A 50 3.10 -14.84 -1.89
CA HIS A 50 2.24 -15.08 -3.07
C HIS A 50 0.92 -15.84 -2.83
N GLN A 51 0.28 -15.63 -1.67
CA GLN A 51 -1.17 -15.77 -1.60
C GLN A 51 -1.80 -14.40 -1.88
N THR A 52 -2.27 -14.17 -3.11
CA THR A 52 -3.26 -13.11 -3.42
C THR A 52 -4.66 -13.56 -2.99
N GLY A 53 -4.76 -14.11 -1.78
CA GLY A 53 -6.00 -14.53 -1.14
C GLY A 53 -6.52 -13.44 -0.20
N TRP A 54 -7.00 -13.83 0.98
CA TRP A 54 -7.62 -12.96 1.99
C TRP A 54 -6.84 -11.68 2.38
N THR A 55 -5.52 -11.63 2.16
CA THR A 55 -4.69 -10.44 2.40
C THR A 55 -4.89 -9.30 1.41
N ALA A 56 -5.44 -9.57 0.22
CA ALA A 56 -5.87 -8.53 -0.72
C ALA A 56 -7.01 -7.65 -0.16
N LEU A 57 -7.72 -8.09 0.89
CA LEU A 57 -8.72 -7.28 1.60
C LEU A 57 -8.14 -6.01 2.23
N ALA A 58 -6.80 -5.91 2.39
CA ALA A 58 -6.17 -4.63 2.74
C ALA A 58 -6.52 -3.51 1.74
N ALA A 59 -6.76 -3.83 0.45
CA ALA A 59 -7.23 -2.86 -0.53
C ALA A 59 -8.61 -2.30 -0.19
N LEU A 60 -9.52 -3.09 0.41
CA LEU A 60 -10.82 -2.61 0.86
C LEU A 60 -10.69 -1.61 2.02
N LEU A 61 -9.74 -1.83 2.93
CA LEU A 61 -9.46 -0.86 3.99
C LEU A 61 -8.87 0.44 3.44
N VAL A 62 -8.11 0.38 2.35
CA VAL A 62 -7.62 1.59 1.66
C VAL A 62 -8.78 2.35 1.02
N ASP A 63 -9.72 1.64 0.39
CA ASP A 63 -10.93 2.23 -0.22
C ASP A 63 -11.83 2.89 0.84
N GLU A 64 -12.07 2.22 1.97
CA GLU A 64 -12.87 2.76 3.08
C GLU A 64 -12.23 4.01 3.72
N LEU A 65 -10.90 4.04 3.81
CA LEU A 65 -10.16 5.17 4.38
C LEU A 65 -9.83 6.27 3.37
N ALA A 66 -10.07 6.05 2.08
CA ALA A 66 -9.81 7.04 1.06
C ALA A 66 -10.80 8.20 1.21
N VAL A 67 -10.28 9.43 1.31
CA VAL A 67 -11.13 10.62 1.16
C VAL A 67 -11.62 10.63 -0.29
N PRO A 68 -12.93 10.71 -0.56
CA PRO A 68 -13.44 10.73 -1.92
C PRO A 68 -12.75 11.85 -2.70
N TRP A 69 -12.19 11.51 -3.85
CA TRP A 69 -11.55 12.48 -4.70
C TRP A 69 -12.58 13.55 -5.09
N LYS A 70 -12.33 14.80 -4.68
CA LYS A 70 -13.10 15.96 -5.12
C LYS A 70 -12.38 16.55 -6.34
N PRO A 71 -13.00 16.59 -7.52
CA PRO A 71 -12.40 17.26 -8.66
C PRO A 71 -12.05 18.72 -8.33
N PRO A 72 -10.94 19.26 -8.84
CA PRO A 72 -10.67 20.69 -8.82
C PRO A 72 -11.87 21.45 -9.42
N GLU A 73 -12.28 22.56 -8.82
CA GLU A 73 -13.46 23.33 -9.23
C GLU A 73 -13.16 24.25 -10.44
N ASP A 74 -12.40 23.73 -11.39
CA ASP A 74 -11.72 24.50 -12.42
C ASP A 74 -12.48 24.37 -13.74
N ASN A 75 -13.40 25.30 -13.99
CA ASN A 75 -13.93 25.68 -15.30
C ASN A 75 -14.66 24.60 -16.13
N VAL A 76 -15.72 23.99 -15.59
CA VAL A 76 -16.70 23.24 -16.40
C VAL A 76 -17.43 24.16 -17.42
N GLY A 77 -17.39 25.49 -17.24
CA GLY A 77 -18.06 26.47 -18.12
C GLY A 77 -17.27 26.99 -19.32
N ARG A 78 -15.94 26.75 -19.43
CA ARG A 78 -15.12 27.37 -20.50
C ARG A 78 -15.10 26.60 -21.82
N TRP A 79 -15.70 25.41 -21.88
CA TRP A 79 -15.65 24.55 -23.08
C TRP A 79 -16.90 24.66 -23.98
N LEU A 80 -17.96 25.38 -23.57
CA LEU A 80 -19.21 25.49 -24.33
C LEU A 80 -19.40 26.82 -25.08
N GLU A 81 -18.56 27.84 -24.84
CA GLU A 81 -18.66 29.15 -25.51
C GLU A 81 -17.66 29.34 -26.67
N SER A 82 -16.88 28.31 -27.01
CA SER A 82 -15.89 28.36 -28.10
C SER A 82 -16.18 27.37 -29.25
N SER A 83 -17.45 27.03 -29.49
CA SER A 83 -17.91 26.20 -30.62
C SER A 83 -18.93 26.92 -31.48
#